data_AF-A0A210PJ15-F1
#
_entry.id   AF-A0A210PJ15-F1
#
_cell.length_a   1.000
_cell.length_b   1.000
_cell.length_c   1.000
_cell.angle_alpha   90.00
_cell.angle_beta   90.00
_cell.angle_gamma   90.00
#
_symmetry.space_group_name_H-M   'P 1'
#
loop_
_entity.id
_entity.type
_entity.pdbx_description
1 polymer ?
#
loop_
_entity_poly.entity_id
_entity_poly.type
_entity_poly.pdbx_seq_one_letter_code
_entity_poly.pdbx_strand_id
1 'polypeptide(L)'
;MFRKFFLNRQFPVGRWLRPYCEASPPPSEAEQQLVGILKEKFPTASHVEVTDISGGCGAMFEVLVEADSFQGKRMVAQHKMVTEALKEQIKDMHGLRITTKVPDNS
;
A
#
# COMPACT_ATOMS: atom_id res chain seq x y z
N MET A 1 -55.42 31.39 29.07
CA MET A 1 -54.33 32.00 29.86
C MET A 1 -53.18 31.01 29.95
N PHE A 2 -52.07 31.30 29.25
CA PHE A 2 -50.66 30.97 29.56
C PHE A 2 -50.22 29.49 29.54
N ARG A 3 -49.54 29.03 28.48
CA ARG A 3 -48.11 29.20 28.07
C ARG A 3 -47.28 27.98 28.54
N LYS A 4 -46.92 27.06 27.62
CA LYS A 4 -45.68 26.98 26.80
C LYS A 4 -44.52 26.22 27.48
N PHE A 5 -43.61 25.71 26.63
CA PHE A 5 -42.30 25.06 26.85
C PHE A 5 -42.37 23.53 26.91
N PHE A 6 -42.19 22.78 25.81
CA PHE A 6 -41.12 22.81 24.79
C PHE A 6 -39.70 22.82 25.42
N LEU A 7 -39.27 21.65 25.87
CA LEU A 7 -37.87 21.27 26.04
C LEU A 7 -37.57 20.26 24.93
N ASN A 8 -37.45 20.69 23.68
CA ASN A 8 -36.18 21.09 23.06
C ASN A 8 -34.93 20.62 23.80
N ARG A 9 -34.65 19.32 23.76
CA ARG A 9 -33.31 18.79 24.02
C ARG A 9 -32.47 19.01 22.75
N GLN A 10 -32.09 20.26 22.57
CA GLN A 10 -31.06 20.67 21.62
C GLN A 10 -29.77 19.98 22.03
N PHE A 11 -29.42 18.86 21.38
CA PHE A 11 -28.03 18.43 21.39
C PHE A 11 -27.27 19.49 20.58
N PRO A 12 -26.30 20.20 21.17
CA PRO A 12 -25.44 21.06 20.38
C PRO A 12 -24.71 20.16 19.39
N VAL A 13 -24.96 20.36 18.11
CA VAL A 13 -24.10 19.91 17.01
C VAL A 13 -22.77 20.65 17.14
N GLY A 14 -21.99 20.29 18.16
CA GLY A 14 -20.58 20.58 18.27
C GLY A 14 -19.87 19.71 17.26
N ARG A 15 -19.93 20.11 15.99
CA ARG A 15 -19.15 19.54 14.90
C ARG A 15 -17.71 19.90 15.16
N TRP A 16 -17.06 19.10 16.01
CA TRP A 16 -15.60 19.03 16.09
C TRP A 16 -15.12 18.75 14.67
N LEU A 17 -14.64 19.80 14.01
CA LEU A 17 -13.89 19.68 12.77
C LEU A 17 -12.67 18.86 13.14
N ARG A 18 -12.75 17.54 12.94
CA ARG A 18 -11.57 16.71 12.79
C ARG A 18 -10.77 17.38 11.67
N PRO A 19 -9.56 17.92 11.94
CA PRO A 19 -8.69 18.33 10.88
C PRO A 19 -8.25 17.02 10.24
N TYR A 20 -9.03 16.56 9.27
CA TYR A 20 -8.60 15.50 8.39
C TYR A 20 -7.55 16.16 7.51
N CYS A 21 -6.31 16.18 7.99
CA CYS A 21 -5.18 16.45 7.12
C CYS A 21 -5.06 15.20 6.23
N GLU A 22 -5.86 15.18 5.15
CA GLU A 22 -5.75 14.21 4.06
C GLU A 22 -4.52 14.61 3.24
N ALA A 23 -3.35 14.54 3.86
CA ALA A 23 -2.09 14.48 3.14
C ALA A 23 -1.71 13.01 3.14
N SER A 24 -1.83 12.36 1.98
CA SER A 24 -1.21 11.06 1.73
C SER A 24 0.22 11.11 2.31
N PRO A 25 0.59 10.21 3.24
CA PRO A 25 1.93 10.24 3.81
C PRO A 25 2.96 10.19 2.67
N PRO A 26 4.02 11.02 2.71
CA PRO A 26 5.07 10.96 1.71
C PRO A 26 5.65 9.54 1.66
N PRO A 27 6.05 9.06 0.47
CA PRO A 27 6.52 7.70 0.31
C PRO A 27 7.71 7.46 1.25
N SER A 28 7.60 6.42 2.08
CA SER A 28 8.58 6.15 3.13
C SER A 28 9.93 5.79 2.51
N GLU A 29 11.02 6.01 3.27
CA GLU A 29 12.37 5.64 2.82
C GLU A 29 12.46 4.15 2.43
N ALA A 30 11.75 3.29 3.17
CA ALA A 30 11.67 1.86 2.91
C ALA A 30 11.04 1.53 1.55
N GLU A 31 9.96 2.22 1.15
CA GLU A 31 9.34 2.03 -0.17
C GLU A 31 10.33 2.33 -1.29
N GLN A 32 11.07 3.44 -1.16
CA GLN A 32 12.05 3.84 -2.16
C GLN A 32 13.18 2.81 -2.29
N GLN A 33 13.65 2.27 -1.16
CA GLN A 33 14.65 1.19 -1.15
C GLN A 33 14.14 -0.07 -1.84
N LEU A 34 12.92 -0.50 -1.53
CA LEU A 34 12.29 -1.68 -2.15
C LEU A 34 12.11 -1.49 -3.67
N VAL A 35 11.65 -0.31 -4.10
CA VAL A 35 11.52 0.04 -5.52
C VAL A 35 12.87 -0.02 -6.23
N GLY A 36 13.94 0.49 -5.61
CA GLY A 36 15.30 0.43 -6.16
C GLY A 36 15.75 -1.01 -6.41
N ILE A 37 15.63 -1.86 -5.40
CA ILE A 37 16.03 -3.28 -5.48
C ILE A 37 15.22 -4.02 -6.53
N LEU A 38 13.90 -3.80 -6.58
CA LEU A 38 13.04 -4.44 -7.58
C LEU A 38 13.39 -4.04 -9.01
N LYS A 39 13.72 -2.76 -9.24
CA LYS A 39 14.19 -2.28 -10.56
C LYS A 39 15.52 -2.91 -10.96
N GLU A 40 16.44 -3.09 -10.02
CA GLU A 40 17.72 -3.76 -10.29
C GLU A 40 17.55 -5.26 -10.58
N LYS A 41 16.68 -5.96 -9.84
CA LYS A 41 16.46 -7.40 -9.98
C LYS A 41 15.59 -7.76 -11.19
N PHE A 42 14.66 -6.88 -11.56
CA PHE A 42 13.74 -7.08 -12.68
C PHE A 42 13.88 -5.96 -13.72
N PRO A 43 14.94 -5.98 -14.55
CA PRO A 43 15.11 -4.99 -15.61
C PRO A 43 14.05 -5.09 -16.71
N THR A 44 13.36 -6.23 -16.82
CA THR A 44 12.23 -6.45 -17.75
C THR A 44 10.89 -6.04 -17.15
N ALA A 45 10.86 -5.41 -15.96
CA ALA A 45 9.63 -4.93 -15.37
C ALA A 45 9.17 -3.66 -16.07
N SER A 46 7.97 -3.70 -16.62
CA SER A 46 7.32 -2.53 -17.23
C SER A 46 6.79 -1.59 -16.16
N HIS A 47 6.33 -2.14 -15.04
CA HIS A 47 5.78 -1.36 -13.93
C HIS A 47 6.14 -2.00 -12.58
N VAL A 48 6.55 -1.17 -11.63
CA VAL A 48 6.89 -1.59 -10.26
C VAL A 48 6.33 -0.55 -9.31
N GLU A 49 5.47 -1.00 -8.40
CA GLU A 49 4.83 -0.18 -7.38
C GLU A 49 4.97 -0.86 -6.02
N VAL A 50 5.29 -0.07 -5.01
CA VAL A 50 5.37 -0.51 -3.61
C VAL A 50 4.56 0.47 -2.77
N THR A 51 3.69 -0.07 -1.92
CA THR A 51 2.77 0.72 -1.08
C THR A 51 2.82 0.22 0.35
N ASP A 52 3.07 1.11 1.31
CA ASP A 52 2.93 0.81 2.74
C ASP A 52 1.45 0.70 3.12
N ILE A 53 1.03 -0.48 3.54
CA ILE A 53 -0.33 -0.77 4.02
C ILE A 53 -0.41 -0.79 5.55
N SER A 54 0.70 -0.50 6.24
CA SER A 54 0.76 -0.44 7.71
C SER A 54 0.38 0.92 8.30
N GLY A 55 0.03 1.90 7.45
CA GLY A 55 -0.38 3.23 7.90
C GLY A 55 0.76 4.08 8.46
N GLY A 56 1.99 3.90 7.95
CA GLY A 56 3.16 4.68 8.34
C GLY A 56 4.02 4.07 9.45
N CYS A 57 3.76 2.81 9.84
CA CYS A 57 4.63 2.07 10.76
C CYS A 57 5.79 1.38 10.01
N GLY A 58 5.71 1.25 8.69
CA GLY A 58 6.69 0.51 7.88
C GLY A 58 6.76 -0.98 8.23
N ALA A 59 5.66 -1.58 8.71
CA ALA A 59 5.65 -2.98 9.13
C ALA A 59 5.15 -3.94 8.04
N MET A 60 4.36 -3.43 7.09
CA MET A 60 3.69 -4.25 6.07
C MET A 60 3.56 -3.51 4.75
N PHE A 61 4.03 -4.14 3.68
CA PHE A 61 4.08 -3.53 2.36
C PHE A 61 3.39 -4.41 1.32
N GLU A 62 2.74 -3.77 0.37
CA GLU A 62 2.20 -4.37 -0.83
C GLU A 62 3.12 -4.04 -2.00
N VAL A 63 3.53 -5.07 -2.73
CA VAL A 63 4.41 -4.96 -3.89
C VAL A 63 3.65 -5.45 -5.12
N LEU A 64 3.52 -4.59 -6.11
CA LEU A 64 2.96 -4.90 -7.40
C LEU A 64 4.06 -4.84 -8.46
N VAL A 65 4.30 -5.97 -9.12
CA VAL A 65 5.30 -6.06 -10.19
C VAL A 65 4.63 -6.53 -11.47
N GLU A 66 4.74 -5.72 -12.51
CA GLU A 66 4.34 -6.06 -13.87
C GLU A 66 5.58 -6.26 -14.71
N ALA A 67 5.80 -7.49 -15.20
CA ALA A 67 6.98 -7.83 -15.99
C ALA A 67 6.70 -8.92 -17.01
N ASP A 68 7.30 -8.80 -18.20
CA ASP A 68 7.22 -9.80 -19.27
C ASP A 68 7.83 -11.15 -18.83
N SER A 69 8.82 -11.11 -17.93
CA SER A 69 9.48 -12.29 -17.35
C SER A 69 8.55 -13.24 -16.59
N PHE A 70 7.32 -12.82 -16.30
CA PHE A 70 6.30 -13.64 -15.65
C PHE A 70 5.42 -14.41 -16.64
N GLN A 71 5.47 -14.08 -17.94
CA GLN A 71 4.72 -14.77 -18.98
C GLN A 71 5.12 -16.26 -19.02
N GLY A 72 4.11 -17.15 -19.03
CA GLY A 72 4.33 -18.60 -19.06
C GLY A 72 4.76 -19.24 -17.74
N LYS A 73 4.99 -18.46 -16.67
CA LYS A 73 5.29 -19.00 -15.33
C LYS A 73 4.04 -19.12 -14.48
N ARG A 74 3.99 -20.15 -13.62
CA ARG A 74 2.91 -20.33 -12.63
C ARG A 74 3.01 -19.25 -11.55
N MET A 75 1.87 -18.85 -10.96
CA MET A 75 1.79 -17.87 -9.86
C MET A 75 2.81 -18.13 -8.73
N VAL A 76 2.92 -19.39 -8.27
CA VAL A 76 3.87 -19.76 -7.21
C VAL A 76 5.32 -19.47 -7.62
N ALA A 77 5.69 -19.70 -8.88
CA ALA A 77 7.04 -19.42 -9.38
C ALA A 77 7.28 -17.91 -9.49
N GLN A 78 6.29 -17.13 -9.89
CA GLN A 78 6.37 -15.67 -9.94
C GLN A 78 6.61 -15.09 -8.55
N HIS A 79 5.79 -15.50 -7.57
CA HIS A 79 5.92 -15.07 -6.18
C HIS A 79 7.26 -15.48 -5.58
N LYS A 80 7.77 -16.69 -5.89
CA LYS A 80 9.11 -17.12 -5.47
C LYS A 80 10.21 -16.20 -5.98
N MET A 81 10.20 -15.83 -7.27
CA MET A 81 11.21 -14.93 -7.83
C MET A 81 11.19 -13.56 -7.14
N VAL A 82 10.01 -13.00 -6.88
CA VAL A 82 9.89 -11.70 -6.19
C VAL A 82 10.33 -11.83 -4.72
N THR A 83 9.96 -12.92 -4.05
CA THR A 83 10.38 -13.20 -2.68
C THR A 83 11.90 -13.35 -2.58
N GLU A 84 12.53 -14.02 -3.55
CA GLU A 84 13.98 -14.18 -3.62
C GLU A 84 14.69 -12.83 -3.82
N ALA A 85 14.16 -11.96 -4.68
CA ALA A 85 14.68 -10.62 -4.90
C ALA A 85 14.62 -9.75 -3.63
N LEU A 86 13.56 -9.92 -2.84
CA LEU A 86 13.32 -9.13 -1.63
C LEU A 86 13.80 -9.81 -0.34
N LYS A 87 14.30 -11.06 -0.40
CA LYS A 87 14.61 -11.89 0.77
C LYS A 87 15.55 -11.23 1.77
N GLU A 88 16.46 -10.39 1.28
CA GLU A 88 17.41 -9.65 2.10
C GLU A 88 16.73 -8.57 2.94
N GLN A 89 15.74 -7.87 2.37
CA GLN A 89 14.99 -6.79 3.04
C GLN A 89 13.88 -7.35 3.94
N ILE A 90 13.27 -8.47 3.54
CA ILE A 90 12.15 -9.09 4.27
C ILE A 90 12.56 -9.61 5.65
N LYS A 91 13.85 -9.91 5.88
CA LYS A 91 14.32 -10.42 7.17
C LYS A 91 13.98 -9.48 8.34
N ASP A 92 13.88 -8.19 8.06
CA ASP A 92 13.63 -7.16 9.06
C ASP A 92 12.15 -6.70 9.08
N MET A 93 11.30 -7.23 8.18
CA MET A 93 9.91 -6.80 7.97
C MET A 93 8.90 -7.83 8.52
N HIS A 94 7.79 -7.38 9.11
CA HIS A 94 6.75 -8.26 9.69
C HIS A 94 5.95 -9.03 8.63
N GLY A 95 5.79 -8.47 7.42
CA GLY A 95 5.05 -9.13 6.35
C GLY A 95 5.01 -8.34 5.06
N LEU A 96 4.69 -9.03 3.97
CA LEU A 96 4.60 -8.46 2.64
C LEU A 96 3.50 -9.14 1.84
N ARG A 97 2.92 -8.40 0.92
CA ARG A 97 1.95 -8.91 -0.04
C ARG A 97 2.50 -8.73 -1.45
N ILE A 98 2.69 -9.83 -2.16
CA ILE A 98 3.17 -9.83 -3.55
C ILE A 98 1.98 -9.99 -4.48
N THR A 99 1.87 -9.09 -5.43
CA THR A 99 0.97 -9.19 -6.57
C THR A 99 1.80 -9.13 -7.85
N THR A 100 1.79 -10.20 -8.64
CA THR A 100 2.47 -10.24 -9.94
C THR A 100 1.45 -10.19 -11.06
N LYS A 101 1.74 -9.37 -12.07
CA LYS A 101 0.94 -9.28 -13.29
C LYS A 101 1.85 -9.39 -14.51
N VAL A 102 1.28 -9.85 -15.61
CA VAL A 102 1.93 -9.83 -16.92
C VAL A 102 1.35 -8.63 -17.66
N PRO A 103 2.16 -7.72 -18.23
CA PRO A 103 1.63 -6.61 -19.01
C PRO A 103 1.00 -7.16 -20.31
N ASP A 104 -0.28 -6.88 -20.51
CA ASP A 104 -1.00 -7.25 -21.73
C ASP A 104 -0.80 -6.16 -22.79
N ASN A 105 0.26 -6.27 -23.60
CA ASN A 105 0.42 -5.45 -24.81
C ASN A 105 -0.49 -6.03 -25.92
N SER A 106 -1.78 -5.65 -25.92
CA SER A 106 -2.74 -5.97 -26.99
C SER A 106 -2.70 -4.97 -28.14
#